data_AF-A0A7Z9Y3P5-F1
#
_entry.id   AF-A0A7Z9Y3P5-F1
#
_cell.length_a   1.000
_cell.length_b   1.000
_cell.length_c   1.000
_cell.angle_alpha   90.00
_cell.angle_beta   90.00
_cell.angle_gamma   90.00
#
_symmetry.space_group_name_H-M   'P 1'
#
loop_
_entity.id
_entity.type
_entity.pdbx_description
1 polymer ?
#
loop_
_entity_poly.entity_id
_entity_poly.type
_entity_poly.pdbx_seq_one_letter_code
_entity_poly.pdbx_strand_id
1 'polypeptide(L)'
;MTTLSLSDILGDLQTAEQGLHRFERRYWISSDHFYELYSSGLLDNGENAEDFVEWAGHYKLRQKRQADLEQISANRMKTLKQKTGKSIWLTPAEPVYSV
;
A
#
# COMPACT_ATOMS: atom_id res chain seq x y z
N MET A 1 -10.58 -6.61 -17.79
CA MET A 1 -10.89 -6.47 -16.35
C MET A 1 -9.71 -7.06 -15.59
N THR A 2 -8.89 -6.24 -14.95
CA THR A 2 -7.80 -6.75 -14.10
C THR A 2 -8.37 -7.05 -12.72
N THR A 3 -8.62 -8.33 -12.45
CA THR A 3 -8.98 -8.81 -11.12
C THR A 3 -7.69 -8.83 -10.28
N LEU A 4 -7.67 -8.07 -9.18
CA LEU A 4 -6.54 -8.05 -8.26
C LEU A 4 -6.94 -8.80 -6.99
N SER A 5 -6.19 -9.84 -6.64
CA SER A 5 -6.44 -10.63 -5.43
C SER A 5 -5.87 -9.95 -4.17
N LEU A 6 -6.30 -10.38 -2.98
CA LEU A 6 -5.68 -9.94 -1.73
C LEU A 6 -4.21 -10.37 -1.70
N SER A 7 -3.91 -11.56 -2.21
CA SER A 7 -2.53 -12.06 -2.35
C SER A 7 -1.67 -11.14 -3.23
N ASP A 8 -2.20 -10.67 -4.36
CA ASP A 8 -1.50 -9.72 -5.23
C ASP A 8 -1.27 -8.38 -4.54
N ILE A 9 -2.28 -7.86 -3.83
CA ILE A 9 -2.17 -6.60 -3.07
C ILE A 9 -1.08 -6.69 -2.01
N LEU A 10 -1.04 -7.79 -1.26
CA LEU A 10 -0.04 -8.01 -0.22
C LEU A 10 1.36 -8.18 -0.81
N GLY A 11 1.49 -8.85 -1.95
CA GLY A 11 2.76 -8.96 -2.68
C GLY A 11 3.28 -7.62 -3.19
N ASP A 12 2.40 -6.80 -3.76
CA ASP A 12 2.75 -5.45 -4.22
C ASP A 12 3.12 -4.54 -3.03
N LEU A 13 2.39 -4.63 -1.91
CA LEU A 13 2.73 -3.91 -0.67
C LEU A 13 4.12 -4.30 -0.17
N GLN A 14 4.43 -5.59 -0.08
CA GLN A 14 5.74 -6.06 0.35
C GLN A 14 6.85 -5.54 -0.56
N THR A 15 6.62 -5.54 -1.87
CA THR A 15 7.59 -5.03 -2.86
C THR A 15 7.79 -3.52 -2.71
N ALA A 16 6.70 -2.76 -2.51
CA ALA A 16 6.76 -1.32 -2.28
C ALA A 16 7.54 -0.98 -1.01
N GLU A 17 7.24 -1.64 0.11
CA GLU A 17 7.94 -1.43 1.38
C GLU A 17 9.44 -1.77 1.29
N GLN A 18 9.80 -2.86 0.63
CA GLN A 18 11.21 -3.21 0.41
C GLN A 18 11.94 -2.12 -0.37
N GLY A 19 11.29 -1.54 -1.39
CA GLY A 19 11.80 -0.39 -2.13
C GLY A 19 12.00 0.82 -1.20
N LEU A 20 10.95 1.23 -0.50
CA LEU A 20 10.98 2.35 0.45
C LEU A 20 12.09 2.22 1.50
N HIS A 21 12.23 1.06 2.12
CA HIS A 21 13.25 0.83 3.14
C HIS A 21 14.69 1.00 2.62
N ARG A 22 14.95 0.85 1.32
CA ARG A 22 16.27 1.17 0.74
C ARG A 22 16.57 2.66 0.85
N PHE A 23 15.59 3.49 0.54
CA PHE A 23 15.69 4.95 0.62
C PHE A 23 15.73 5.43 2.07
N GLU A 24 14.92 4.85 2.96
CA GLU A 24 14.94 5.19 4.39
C GLU A 24 16.30 4.91 5.02
N ARG A 25 16.96 3.81 4.64
CA ARG A 25 18.34 3.52 5.07
C ARG A 25 19.39 4.41 4.39
N ARG A 26 19.15 4.83 3.15
CA ARG A 26 20.08 5.70 2.40
C ARG A 26 20.05 7.13 2.92
N TYR A 27 18.86 7.65 3.22
CA TYR A 27 18.62 9.05 3.58
C TYR A 27 18.26 9.26 5.06
N TRP A 28 18.13 8.19 5.84
CA TRP A 28 17.99 8.21 7.31
C TRP A 28 16.75 8.97 7.80
N ILE A 29 15.68 8.90 7.01
CA ILE A 29 14.40 9.54 7.24
C ILE A 29 13.30 8.57 6.84
N SER A 30 12.16 8.58 7.53
CA SER A 30 11.02 7.73 7.13
C SER A 30 10.43 8.21 5.82
N SER A 31 9.82 7.30 5.05
CA SER A 31 9.21 7.66 3.77
C SER A 31 8.09 8.69 3.92
N ASP A 32 7.39 8.72 5.05
CA ASP A 32 6.34 9.72 5.28
C ASP A 32 6.91 11.13 5.41
N HIS A 33 7.99 11.32 6.19
CA HIS A 33 8.67 12.62 6.27
C HIS A 33 9.43 12.96 4.98
N PHE A 34 9.98 11.94 4.29
CA PHE A 34 10.57 12.12 2.96
C PHE A 34 9.52 12.69 1.98
N TYR A 35 8.28 12.19 2.04
CA TYR A 35 7.18 12.69 1.23
C TYR A 35 6.81 14.14 1.53
N GLU A 36 6.85 14.57 2.78
CA GLU A 36 6.63 15.97 3.15
C GLU A 36 7.67 16.90 2.50
N LEU A 37 8.94 16.50 2.51
CA LEU A 37 10.01 17.24 1.84
C LEU A 37 9.87 17.20 0.30
N TYR A 38 9.55 16.03 -0.25
CA TYR A 38 9.35 15.84 -1.69
C TYR A 38 8.19 16.69 -2.22
N SER A 39 7.05 16.65 -1.52
CA SER A 39 5.83 17.36 -1.93
C SER A 39 5.91 18.88 -1.75
N SER A 40 6.78 19.36 -0.86
CA SER A 40 7.05 20.80 -0.69
C SER A 40 8.11 21.35 -1.65
N GLY A 41 8.74 20.50 -2.47
CA GLY A 41 9.80 20.90 -3.39
C GLY A 41 11.10 21.32 -2.67
N LEU A 42 11.30 20.87 -1.43
CA LEU A 42 12.48 21.17 -0.62
C LEU A 42 13.62 20.16 -0.81
N LEU A 43 13.39 19.09 -1.58
CA LEU A 43 14.39 18.07 -1.85
C LEU A 43 15.32 18.47 -2.99
N ASP A 44 16.59 18.66 -2.61
CA ASP A 44 17.76 18.95 -3.44
C ASP A 44 17.56 19.88 -4.65
N ASN A 45 18.61 20.05 -5.46
CA ASN A 45 18.63 20.87 -6.66
C ASN A 45 18.61 20.01 -7.94
N GLY A 46 18.17 18.75 -7.84
CA GLY A 46 18.11 17.77 -8.92
C GLY A 46 19.28 16.77 -8.96
N GLU A 47 20.24 16.85 -8.03
CA GLU A 47 21.39 15.93 -7.98
C GLU A 47 20.99 14.46 -7.79
N ASN A 48 19.89 14.18 -7.08
CA ASN A 48 19.38 12.82 -6.83
C ASN A 48 17.99 12.60 -7.45
N ALA A 49 17.67 13.30 -8.55
CA ALA A 49 16.34 13.26 -9.15
C ALA A 49 15.88 11.84 -9.54
N GLU A 50 16.77 11.01 -10.08
CA GLU A 50 16.45 9.61 -10.46
C GLU A 50 16.04 8.76 -9.25
N ASP A 51 16.82 8.88 -8.18
CA ASP A 51 16.61 8.26 -6.87
C ASP A 51 15.24 8.63 -6.30
N PHE A 52 14.88 9.92 -6.35
CA PHE A 52 13.61 10.41 -5.81
C PHE A 52 12.41 9.99 -6.66
N VAL A 53 12.60 9.87 -7.98
CA VAL A 53 11.57 9.34 -8.88
C VAL A 53 11.31 7.85 -8.60
N GLU A 54 12.36 7.05 -8.40
CA GLU A 54 12.21 5.64 -8.02
C GLU A 54 11.50 5.49 -6.67
N TRP A 55 11.95 6.24 -5.65
CA TRP A 55 11.30 6.29 -4.35
C TRP A 55 9.82 6.67 -4.45
N ALA A 56 9.50 7.71 -5.23
CA ALA A 56 8.12 8.17 -5.41
C ALA A 56 7.24 7.10 -6.08
N GLY A 57 7.82 6.27 -6.95
CA GLY A 57 7.16 5.10 -7.53
C GLY A 57 6.74 4.09 -6.47
N HIS A 58 7.68 3.68 -5.61
CA HIS A 58 7.39 2.78 -4.48
C HIS A 58 6.36 3.38 -3.51
N TYR A 59 6.49 4.67 -3.19
CA TYR A 59 5.60 5.35 -2.26
C TYR A 59 4.15 5.38 -2.78
N LYS A 60 3.96 5.74 -4.05
CA LYS A 60 2.65 5.74 -4.69
C LYS A 60 2.05 4.34 -4.79
N LEU A 61 2.87 3.32 -5.09
CA LEU A 61 2.43 1.93 -5.11
C LEU A 61 1.93 1.50 -3.73
N ARG A 62 2.69 1.79 -2.66
CA ARG A 62 2.27 1.51 -1.28
C ARG A 62 0.93 2.17 -0.97
N GLN A 63 0.78 3.47 -1.23
CA GLN A 63 -0.46 4.20 -0.97
C GLN A 63 -1.65 3.60 -1.71
N LYS A 64 -1.47 3.29 -2.99
CA LYS A 64 -2.51 2.67 -3.81
C LYS A 64 -2.94 1.32 -3.25
N ARG A 65 -1.99 0.45 -2.92
CA ARG A 65 -2.30 -0.91 -2.44
C ARG A 65 -2.83 -0.94 -1.03
N GLN A 66 -2.42 0.00 -0.17
CA GLN A 66 -3.02 0.15 1.15
C GLN A 66 -4.50 0.57 1.04
N ALA A 67 -4.83 1.45 0.10
CA ALA A 67 -6.22 1.82 -0.18
C ALA A 67 -7.03 0.65 -0.75
N ASP A 68 -6.45 -0.10 -1.70
CA ASP A 68 -7.08 -1.31 -2.26
C ASP A 68 -7.35 -2.36 -1.14
N LEU A 69 -6.39 -2.57 -0.24
CA LEU A 69 -6.50 -3.47 0.91
C LEU A 69 -7.62 -3.04 1.86
N GLU A 70 -7.68 -1.75 2.20
CA GLU A 70 -8.72 -1.21 3.08
C GLU A 70 -10.11 -1.37 2.45
N GLN A 71 -10.24 -1.11 1.15
CA GLN A 71 -11.50 -1.27 0.44
C GLN A 71 -12.00 -2.71 0.44
N ILE A 72 -11.13 -3.68 0.12
CA ILE A 72 -11.49 -5.10 0.15
C ILE A 72 -11.85 -5.54 1.57
N SER A 73 -11.07 -5.12 2.56
CA SER A 73 -11.32 -5.43 3.96
C SER A 73 -12.66 -4.87 4.44
N ALA A 74 -12.97 -3.62 4.11
CA ALA A 74 -14.24 -2.99 4.42
C ALA A 74 -15.43 -3.74 3.78
N ASN A 75 -15.30 -4.18 2.53
CA ASN A 75 -16.32 -4.98 1.84
C ASN A 75 -16.51 -6.36 2.48
N ARG A 76 -15.43 -7.03 2.89
CA ARG A 76 -15.49 -8.27 3.67
C ARG A 76 -16.24 -8.06 4.98
N MET A 77 -15.92 -6.99 5.70
CA MET A 77 -16.53 -6.67 6.99
C MET A 77 -18.04 -6.40 6.88
N LYS A 78 -18.47 -5.67 5.85
CA LYS A 78 -19.91 -5.47 5.56
C LYS A 78 -20.61 -6.81 5.35
N THR A 79 -20.03 -7.69 4.54
CA THR A 79 -20.59 -9.01 4.24
C THR A 79 -20.69 -9.89 5.49
N LEU A 80 -19.64 -9.92 6.31
CA LEU A 80 -19.61 -10.70 7.54
C LEU A 80 -20.66 -10.25 8.56
N LYS A 81 -20.82 -8.92 8.72
CA LYS A 81 -21.83 -8.32 9.60
C LYS A 81 -23.26 -8.57 9.13
N GLN A 82 -23.51 -8.54 7.82
CA GLN A 82 -24.84 -8.82 7.25
C GLN A 82 -25.27 -10.28 7.42
N LYS A 83 -24.34 -11.23 7.30
CA LYS A 83 -24.64 -12.67 7.40
C LYS A 83 -24.85 -13.16 8.83
N THR A 84 -24.59 -12.31 9.83
CA THR A 84 -24.43 -12.77 11.21
C THR A 84 -25.23 -11.91 12.18
N GLY A 85 -26.19 -12.52 12.91
CA GLY A 85 -26.96 -11.82 13.94
C GLY A 85 -26.32 -11.74 15.33
N LYS A 86 -25.29 -12.55 15.65
CA LYS A 86 -24.68 -12.61 17.00
C LYS A 86 -23.16 -12.89 17.07
N SER A 87 -22.57 -13.75 16.23
CA SER A 87 -21.14 -14.11 16.32
C SER A 87 -20.49 -14.42 14.96
N ILE A 88 -19.40 -13.73 14.62
CA ILE A 88 -18.75 -13.79 13.30
C ILE A 88 -17.70 -14.90 13.28
N TRP A 89 -17.83 -15.85 12.35
CA TRP A 89 -16.84 -16.90 12.12
C TRP A 89 -15.94 -16.54 10.94
N LEU A 90 -14.63 -16.48 11.17
CA LEU A 90 -13.63 -16.17 10.13
C LEU A 90 -13.05 -17.47 9.56
N THR A 91 -13.44 -17.82 8.33
CA THR A 91 -12.79 -18.90 7.59
C THR A 91 -11.44 -18.41 7.04
N PRO A 92 -10.32 -19.12 7.28
CA PRO A 92 -8.99 -18.77 6.77
C PRO A 92 -8.85 -19.15 5.29
N ALA A 93 -9.70 -18.58 4.46
CA ALA A 93 -9.66 -18.69 3.01
C ALA A 93 -9.72 -17.30 2.40
N GLU A 94 -9.01 -17.11 1.28
CA GLU A 94 -9.09 -15.89 0.50
C GLU A 94 -10.49 -15.80 -0.14
N PRO A 95 -11.26 -14.75 0.15
CA PRO A 95 -12.58 -14.57 -0.45
C PRO A 95 -12.42 -14.26 -1.93
N VAL A 96 -13.14 -14.99 -2.78
CA VAL A 96 -13.22 -14.70 -4.22
C VAL A 96 -14.23 -13.57 -4.41
N TYR A 97 -13.74 -12.38 -4.79
CA TYR A 97 -14.60 -11.27 -5.21
C TYR A 97 -14.69 -11.26 -6.73
N SER A 98 -15.88 -11.55 -7.27
CA SER A 98 -16.21 -11.18 -8.64
C SER A 98 -16.58 -9.70 -8.65
N VAL A 99 -15.82 -8.88 -9.38
CA VAL A 99 -16.15 -7.47 -9.66
C VAL A 99 -16.78 -7.39 -11.04
#